data_AF-A0AAX3WMZ1-F1
#
_entry.id   AF-A0AAX3WMZ1-F1
#
_cell.length_a   1.000
_cell.length_b   1.000
_cell.length_c   1.000
_cell.angle_alpha   90.00
_cell.angle_beta   90.00
_cell.angle_gamma   90.00
#
_symmetry.space_group_name_H-M   'P 1'
#
loop_
_entity.id
_entity.type
_entity.pdbx_description
1 polymer ?
#
loop_
_entity_poly.entity_id
_entity_poly.type
_entity_poly.pdbx_seq_one_letter_code
_entity_poly.pdbx_strand_id
1 'polypeptide(L)'
;MPNPFYAAFLLAFEAHKVIQLRLIRIAWGGAEAQAEMVSMVGEKVVAAMEAANTLMAGGTHGEVVARYRELVADNTRRLMG
;
A
#
# COMPACT_ATOMS: atom_id res chain seq x y z
N MET A 1 22.25 7.32 8.59
CA MET A 1 20.99 6.89 7.93
C MET A 1 20.01 6.48 9.02
N PRO A 2 18.75 6.93 9.00
CA PRO A 2 17.75 6.43 9.94
C PRO A 2 17.64 4.90 9.78
N ASN A 3 17.44 4.20 10.90
CA ASN A 3 17.36 2.74 10.92
C ASN A 3 16.30 2.25 9.90
N PRO A 4 16.63 1.35 8.96
CA PRO A 4 15.67 0.84 7.96
C PRO A 4 14.40 0.25 8.59
N PHE A 5 14.49 -0.28 9.81
CA PHE A 5 13.35 -0.78 10.56
C PHE A 5 12.38 0.32 11.01
N TYR A 6 12.84 1.57 11.20
CA TYR A 6 11.97 2.69 11.56
C TYR A 6 11.00 3.04 10.42
N ALA A 7 11.49 3.10 9.19
CA ALA A 7 10.65 3.38 8.03
C ALA A 7 9.62 2.26 7.77
N ALA A 8 10.03 1.00 7.96
CA ALA A 8 9.13 -0.14 7.89
C ALA A 8 8.05 -0.12 8.98
N PHE A 9 8.41 0.30 10.20
CA PHE A 9 7.45 0.45 11.30
C PHE A 9 6.41 1.56 11.02
N LEU A 10 6.86 2.71 10.51
CA LEU A 10 5.96 3.78 10.07
C LEU A 10 5.01 3.30 8.96
N LEU A 11 5.54 2.59 7.96
CA LEU A 11 4.73 2.01 6.89
C LEU A 11 3.66 1.05 7.46
N ALA A 12 4.02 0.20 8.43
CA ALA A 12 3.07 -0.72 9.06
C ALA A 12 1.94 0.04 9.78
N PHE A 13 2.27 1.15 10.46
CA PHE A 13 1.28 2.00 11.11
C PHE A 13 0.35 2.70 10.09
N GLU A 14 0.92 3.24 9.01
CA GLU A 14 0.16 3.88 7.92
C GLU A 14 -0.78 2.88 7.23
N ALA A 15 -0.31 1.66 6.99
CA ALA A 15 -1.09 0.60 6.37
C ALA A 15 -2.31 0.19 7.22
N HIS A 16 -2.23 0.32 8.55
CA HIS A 16 -3.34 0.01 9.45
C HIS A 16 -4.60 0.83 9.14
N LYS A 17 -4.42 2.09 8.76
CA LYS A 17 -5.52 2.98 8.37
C LYS A 17 -6.21 2.52 7.08
N VAL A 18 -5.43 2.11 6.08
CA VAL A 18 -5.95 1.55 4.83
C VAL A 18 -6.73 0.26 5.11
N ILE A 19 -6.20 -0.62 5.97
CA ILE A 19 -6.89 -1.86 6.36
C ILE A 19 -8.24 -1.56 7.00
N GLN A 20 -8.31 -0.62 7.95
CA GLN A 20 -9.56 -0.24 8.59
C GLN A 20 -10.61 0.27 7.57
N LEU A 21 -10.21 1.18 6.68
CA LEU A 21 -11.10 1.72 5.64
C LEU A 21 -11.61 0.64 4.69
N ARG A 22 -10.75 -0.32 4.32
CA ARG A 22 -11.12 -1.47 3.49
C ARG A 22 -12.12 -2.37 4.16
N LEU A 23 -11.91 -2.69 5.43
CA LEU A 23 -12.83 -3.52 6.19
C LEU A 23 -14.22 -2.89 6.24
N ILE A 24 -14.29 -1.56 6.42
CA ILE A 24 -15.55 -0.82 6.39
C ILE A 24 -16.20 -0.89 5.00
N ARG A 25 -15.45 -0.62 3.91
CA ARG A 25 -15.95 -0.69 2.53
C ARG A 25 -16.46 -2.09 2.18
N ILE A 26 -15.73 -3.12 2.57
CA ILE A 26 -16.08 -4.52 2.31
C ILE A 26 -17.30 -4.93 3.14
N ALA A 27 -17.39 -4.50 4.41
CA ALA A 27 -18.53 -4.80 5.28
C ALA A 27 -19.86 -4.24 4.76
N TRP A 28 -19.84 -3.13 4.00
CA TRP A 28 -21.03 -2.61 3.32
C TRP A 28 -21.53 -3.52 2.18
N GLY A 29 -20.68 -4.38 1.64
CA GLY A 29 -21.04 -5.32 0.58
C GLY A 29 -21.37 -4.65 -0.76
N GLY A 30 -22.02 -5.42 -1.65
CA GLY A 30 -22.44 -4.94 -2.97
C GLY A 30 -21.29 -4.84 -4.00
N ALA A 31 -21.59 -4.18 -5.12
CA ALA A 31 -20.66 -4.06 -6.24
C ALA A 31 -19.39 -3.28 -5.87
N GLU A 32 -19.50 -2.25 -5.04
CA GLU A 32 -18.37 -1.45 -4.55
C GLU A 32 -17.41 -2.28 -3.68
N ALA A 33 -17.92 -3.17 -2.83
CA ALA A 33 -17.08 -4.08 -2.05
C ALA A 33 -16.34 -5.07 -2.95
N GLN A 34 -17.00 -5.61 -3.98
CA GLN A 34 -16.36 -6.50 -4.95
C GLN A 34 -15.28 -5.78 -5.76
N ALA A 35 -15.58 -4.56 -6.23
CA ALA A 35 -14.62 -3.72 -6.92
C ALA A 35 -13.40 -3.40 -6.04
N GLU A 36 -13.62 -3.11 -4.75
CA GLU A 36 -12.52 -2.88 -3.80
C GLU A 36 -11.64 -4.13 -3.67
N MET A 37 -12.22 -5.32 -3.48
CA MET A 37 -11.44 -6.56 -3.37
C MET A 37 -10.60 -6.84 -4.64
N VAL A 38 -11.12 -6.54 -5.82
CA VAL A 38 -10.36 -6.68 -7.08
C VAL A 38 -9.25 -5.64 -7.17
N SER A 39 -9.53 -4.37 -6.82
CA SER A 39 -8.53 -3.29 -6.77
C SER A 39 -7.35 -3.66 -5.88
N MET A 40 -7.62 -4.22 -4.70
CA MET A 40 -6.59 -4.65 -3.75
C MET A 40 -5.55 -5.59 -4.35
N VAL A 41 -5.98 -6.50 -5.23
CA VAL A 41 -5.07 -7.44 -5.90
C VAL A 41 -4.23 -6.70 -6.93
N GLY A 42 -4.87 -5.86 -7.76
CA GLY A 42 -4.16 -5.05 -8.76
C GLY A 42 -3.09 -4.16 -8.14
N GLU A 43 -3.41 -3.48 -7.05
CA GLU A 43 -2.46 -2.64 -6.31
C GLU A 43 -1.25 -3.43 -5.79
N LYS A 44 -1.47 -4.65 -5.26
CA LYS A 44 -0.37 -5.52 -4.81
C LYS A 44 0.53 -5.95 -5.97
N VAL A 45 -0.05 -6.27 -7.13
CA VAL A 45 0.69 -6.64 -8.34
C VAL A 45 1.55 -5.48 -8.81
N VAL A 46 0.96 -4.28 -8.91
CA VAL A 46 1.67 -3.06 -9.33
C VAL A 46 2.80 -2.73 -8.34
N ALA A 47 2.53 -2.75 -7.03
CA ALA A 47 3.55 -2.49 -6.01
C ALA A 47 4.70 -3.50 -6.04
N ALA A 48 4.42 -4.77 -6.32
CA ALA A 48 5.44 -5.80 -6.46
C ALA A 48 6.29 -5.59 -7.72
N MET A 49 5.67 -5.21 -8.84
CA MET A 49 6.38 -4.88 -10.09
C MET A 49 7.27 -3.64 -9.92
N GLU A 50 6.77 -2.59 -9.28
CA GLU A 50 7.56 -1.40 -8.97
C GLU A 50 8.76 -1.74 -8.09
N ALA A 51 8.55 -2.49 -7.00
CA ALA A 51 9.62 -2.91 -6.11
C ALA A 51 10.67 -3.77 -6.82
N ALA A 52 10.24 -4.73 -7.65
CA ALA A 52 11.13 -5.57 -8.44
C ALA A 52 11.97 -4.73 -9.41
N ASN A 53 11.34 -3.78 -10.12
CA ASN A 53 12.04 -2.86 -11.01
C ASN A 53 13.04 -1.98 -10.27
N THR A 54 12.67 -1.42 -9.12
CA THR A 54 13.59 -0.62 -8.27
C THR A 54 14.81 -1.45 -7.90
N LEU A 55 14.64 -2.70 -7.45
CA LEU A 55 15.76 -3.56 -7.06
C LEU A 55 16.62 -3.96 -8.27
N MET A 56 16.01 -4.33 -9.41
CA MET A 56 16.76 -4.65 -10.63
C MET A 56 17.56 -3.47 -11.17
N ALA A 57 17.07 -2.24 -10.99
CA ALA A 57 17.77 -1.01 -11.34
C ALA A 57 18.89 -0.62 -10.36
N GLY A 58 19.18 -1.45 -9.34
CA GLY A 58 20.19 -1.18 -8.32
C GLY A 58 19.71 -0.30 -7.17
N GLY A 59 18.40 -0.10 -7.04
CA GLY A 59 17.78 0.63 -5.94
C GLY A 59 17.87 -0.11 -4.61
N THR A 60 17.66 0.64 -3.54
CA THR A 60 17.80 0.22 -2.16
C THR A 60 16.48 -0.22 -1.53
N HIS A 61 16.54 -1.00 -0.46
CA HIS A 61 15.37 -1.33 0.36
C HIS A 61 14.65 -0.07 0.89
N GLY A 62 15.39 1.00 1.18
CA GLY A 62 14.81 2.26 1.65
C GLY A 62 13.91 2.92 0.60
N GLU A 63 14.31 2.90 -0.66
CA GLU A 63 13.52 3.42 -1.78
C GLU A 63 12.25 2.60 -2.01
N VAL A 64 12.34 1.27 -1.88
CA VAL A 64 11.16 0.39 -1.93
C VAL A 64 10.18 0.76 -0.82
N VAL A 65 10.66 0.88 0.42
CA VAL A 65 9.80 1.26 1.56
C VAL A 65 9.19 2.64 1.37
N ALA A 66 9.96 3.62 0.88
CA ALA A 66 9.46 4.97 0.59
C ALA A 66 8.30 4.94 -0.43
N ARG A 67 8.46 4.20 -1.53
CA ARG A 67 7.41 4.01 -2.54
C ARG A 67 6.18 3.31 -1.96
N TYR A 68 6.34 2.28 -1.13
CA TYR A 68 5.20 1.65 -0.45
C TYR A 68 4.42 2.62 0.44
N ARG A 69 5.09 3.56 1.11
CA ARG A 69 4.42 4.59 1.93
C ARG A 69 3.60 5.56 1.07
N GLU A 70 4.12 5.94 -0.08
CA GLU A 70 3.38 6.76 -1.05
C GLU A 70 2.11 6.04 -1.53
N LEU A 71 2.22 4.76 -1.92
CA LEU A 71 1.09 3.93 -2.32
C LEU A 71 0.03 3.79 -1.20
N VAL A 72 0.47 3.61 0.05
CA VAL A 72 -0.44 3.56 1.21
C VAL A 72 -1.15 4.89 1.43
N ALA A 73 -0.46 6.02 1.25
CA ALA A 73 -1.06 7.34 1.34
C ALA A 73 -2.08 7.58 0.21
N ASP A 74 -1.78 7.15 -1.02
CA ASP A 74 -2.71 7.20 -2.15
C ASP A 74 -3.96 6.36 -1.91
N ASN A 75 -3.79 5.13 -1.42
CA ASN A 75 -4.89 4.27 -1.04
C ASN A 75 -5.77 4.88 0.06
N THR A 76 -5.14 5.53 1.04
CA THR A 76 -5.88 6.25 2.08
C THR A 76 -6.72 7.37 1.47
N ARG A 77 -6.15 8.18 0.57
CA ARG A 77 -6.88 9.26 -0.12
C ARG A 77 -8.06 8.71 -0.93
N ARG A 78 -7.85 7.65 -1.70
CA ARG A 78 -8.88 7.00 -2.51
C ARG A 78 -10.03 6.46 -1.67
N LEU A 79 -9.73 5.86 -0.52
CA LEU A 79 -10.74 5.27 0.35
C LEU A 79 -11.51 6.30 1.19
N MET A 80 -10.99 7.52 1.32
CA MET A 80 -11.66 8.64 2.00
C MET A 80 -12.52 9.49 1.07
N GLY A 81 -12.23 9.48 -0.23
CA GLY A 81 -13.06 10.09 -1.27
C GLY A 81 -14.24 9.20 -1.65
#